data_AF-A0A960F6N1-F1
#
_entry.id   AF-A0A960F6N1-F1
#
_cell.length_a   1.000
_cell.length_b   1.000
_cell.length_c   1.000
_cell.angle_alpha   90.00
_cell.angle_beta   90.00
_cell.angle_gamma   90.00
#
_symmetry.space_group_name_H-M   'P 1'
#
loop_
_entity.id
_entity.type
_entity.pdbx_description
1 polymer ?
#
loop_
_entity_poly.entity_id
_entity_poly.type
_entity_poly.pdbx_seq_one_letter_code
_entity_poly.pdbx_strand_id
1 'polypeptide(L)'
;MPERLMVVTFIRRGRGCSWSALRPPRTIVPGPTMAAGGDLPHDLYTFVIEDALGIEYGFWGCVAAGATFASLGRKRTPQGKAVITSHLDDLDAAEARVNEVYFDWRAGRPTPLDSELDSMLLRWRAVADDEALVVNWRVADRAAHRHRRRRST
;
A
#
# COMPACT_ATOMS: atom_id res chain seq x y z
N MET A 1 -19.45 11.26 8.22
CA MET A 1 -18.12 11.26 8.86
C MET A 1 -17.09 11.50 7.78
N PRO A 2 -16.10 12.38 7.97
CA PRO A 2 -15.11 12.67 6.93
C PRO A 2 -14.27 11.43 6.65
N GLU A 3 -14.08 11.11 5.37
CA GLU A 3 -13.20 10.04 4.91
C GLU A 3 -11.79 10.28 5.46
N ARG A 4 -11.24 9.30 6.18
CA ARG A 4 -9.86 9.37 6.67
C ARG A 4 -8.95 8.82 5.59
N LEU A 5 -8.09 9.68 5.06
CA LEU A 5 -7.09 9.28 4.06
C LEU A 5 -5.72 9.20 4.72
N MET A 6 -4.99 8.12 4.42
CA MET A 6 -3.55 8.05 4.61
C MET A 6 -2.89 8.53 3.32
N VAL A 7 -2.14 9.63 3.41
CA VAL A 7 -1.42 10.18 2.25
C VAL A 7 -0.08 9.48 2.15
N VAL A 8 0.26 8.92 1.00
CA VAL A 8 1.54 8.29 0.74
C VAL A 8 2.29 9.09 -0.32
N THR A 9 3.52 9.44 0.00
CA THR A 9 4.40 10.23 -0.87
C THR A 9 5.57 9.34 -1.28
N PHE A 10 5.64 8.99 -2.55
CA PHE A 10 6.78 8.31 -3.17
C PHE A 10 7.71 9.35 -3.77
N ILE A 11 9.00 9.30 -3.47
CA ILE A 11 10.02 10.22 -3.99
C ILE A 11 10.96 9.42 -4.89
N ARG A 12 11.18 9.92 -6.11
CA ARG A 12 12.17 9.33 -7.03
C ARG A 12 13.57 9.76 -6.62
N ARG A 13 14.53 8.83 -6.64
CA ARG A 13 15.93 9.03 -6.25
C ARG A 13 16.84 8.35 -7.25
N GLY A 14 17.00 8.93 -8.45
CA GLY A 14 17.72 8.29 -9.55
C GLY A 14 17.09 6.95 -9.92
N ARG A 15 17.82 5.85 -9.74
CA ARG A 15 17.31 4.46 -9.93
C ARG A 15 16.60 3.88 -8.71
N GLY A 16 16.29 4.71 -7.71
CA GLY A 16 15.66 4.32 -6.47
C GLY A 16 14.35 5.06 -6.22
N CYS A 17 13.59 4.57 -5.27
CA CYS A 17 12.40 5.20 -4.72
C CYS A 17 12.41 5.06 -3.20
N SER A 18 12.07 6.12 -2.50
CA SER A 18 11.70 6.06 -1.09
C SER A 18 10.26 6.53 -0.93
N TRP A 19 9.62 6.17 0.17
CA TRP A 19 8.29 6.70 0.46
C TRP A 19 8.10 7.02 1.93
N SER A 20 7.09 7.84 2.21
CA SER A 20 6.58 8.05 3.56
C SER A 20 5.06 8.14 3.52
N ALA A 21 4.40 7.70 4.60
CA ALA A 21 2.96 7.80 4.75
C ALA A 21 2.59 8.70 5.94
N LEU A 22 1.68 9.64 5.72
CA LEU A 22 1.03 10.42 6.76
C LEU A 22 -0.30 9.77 7.12
N ARG A 23 -0.31 9.05 8.24
CA ARG A 23 -1.51 8.43 8.80
C ARG A 23 -2.30 9.38 9.69
N PRO A 24 -3.63 9.41 9.59
CA PRO A 24 -4.48 10.05 10.60
C PRO A 24 -4.26 9.44 11.99
N PRO A 25 -4.24 10.24 13.07
CA PRO A 25 -4.45 11.68 13.09
C PRO A 25 -3.19 12.56 12.96
N ARG A 26 -2.00 12.02 12.60
CA ARG A 26 -0.72 12.72 12.21
C ARG A 26 0.56 11.84 12.39
N THR A 27 0.47 10.52 12.25
CA THR A 27 1.66 9.66 12.37
C THR A 27 2.40 9.56 11.04
N ILE A 28 3.67 9.97 11.00
CA ILE A 28 4.55 9.73 9.85
C ILE A 28 5.13 8.31 9.97
N VAL A 29 4.93 7.50 8.93
CA VAL A 29 5.52 6.18 8.76
C VAL A 29 6.53 6.24 7.62
N PRO A 30 7.83 6.05 7.89
CA PRO A 30 8.82 5.96 6.82
C PRO A 30 8.75 4.58 6.15
N GLY A 31 8.95 4.55 4.85
CA GLY A 31 9.17 3.34 4.07
C GLY A 31 10.66 3.03 3.90
N PRO A 32 11.00 1.81 3.45
CA PRO A 32 12.34 1.51 2.98
C PRO A 32 12.67 2.29 1.69
N THR A 33 13.96 2.38 1.38
CA THR A 33 14.41 2.71 0.02
C THR A 33 14.42 1.43 -0.81
N MET A 34 13.92 1.51 -2.03
CA MET A 34 13.87 0.38 -2.97
C MET A 34 14.35 0.78 -4.36
N ALA A 35 14.71 -0.22 -5.15
CA ALA A 35 15.00 0.00 -6.56
C ALA A 35 13.74 0.47 -7.29
N ALA A 36 13.89 1.49 -8.11
CA ALA A 36 12.87 2.01 -9.00
C ALA A 36 13.51 2.27 -10.37
N GLY A 37 13.37 1.30 -11.26
CA GLY A 37 13.90 1.36 -12.62
C GLY A 37 12.86 1.86 -13.62
N GLY A 38 12.86 1.28 -14.82
CA GLY A 38 11.88 1.56 -15.87
C GLY A 38 10.44 1.06 -15.57
N ASP A 39 10.28 0.37 -14.44
CA ASP A 39 9.03 -0.26 -13.98
C ASP A 39 8.55 0.38 -12.67
N LEU A 40 7.37 -0.02 -12.21
CA LEU A 40 6.83 0.46 -10.93
C LEU A 40 7.68 -0.04 -9.75
N PRO A 41 7.99 0.83 -8.76
CA PRO A 41 8.55 0.40 -7.48
C PRO A 41 7.64 -0.60 -6.78
N HIS A 42 8.21 -1.55 -6.03
CA HIS A 42 7.46 -2.63 -5.36
C HIS A 42 6.29 -2.13 -4.52
N ASP A 43 6.56 -1.24 -3.58
CA ASP A 43 5.53 -0.72 -2.68
C ASP A 43 4.46 0.11 -3.44
N LEU A 44 4.80 0.67 -4.60
CA LEU A 44 3.86 1.42 -5.43
C LEU A 44 2.93 0.50 -6.24
N TYR A 45 3.42 -0.60 -6.83
CA TYR A 45 2.50 -1.54 -7.48
C TYR A 45 1.64 -2.30 -6.46
N THR A 46 2.20 -2.62 -5.28
CA THR A 46 1.42 -3.20 -4.18
C THR A 46 0.30 -2.26 -3.76
N PHE A 47 0.58 -0.94 -3.70
CA PHE A 47 -0.44 0.07 -3.43
C PHE A 47 -1.59 0.01 -4.45
N VAL A 48 -1.27 0.08 -5.74
CA VAL A 48 -2.26 0.12 -6.81
C VAL A 48 -3.13 -1.12 -6.81
N ILE A 49 -2.50 -2.30 -6.69
CA ILE A 49 -3.20 -3.58 -6.77
C ILE A 49 -4.09 -3.78 -5.54
N GLU A 50 -3.58 -3.52 -4.33
CA GLU A 50 -4.39 -3.65 -3.12
C GLU A 50 -5.58 -2.69 -3.11
N ASP A 51 -5.40 -1.43 -3.50
CA ASP A 51 -6.48 -0.44 -3.56
C ASP A 51 -7.54 -0.82 -4.60
N ALA A 52 -7.11 -1.20 -5.81
CA ALA A 52 -8.02 -1.55 -6.90
C ALA A 52 -8.80 -2.85 -6.64
N LEU A 53 -8.20 -3.84 -5.95
CA LEU A 53 -8.87 -5.07 -5.54
C LEU A 53 -9.66 -4.92 -4.23
N GLY A 54 -9.55 -3.78 -3.54
CA GLY A 54 -10.19 -3.58 -2.23
C GLY A 54 -9.65 -4.49 -1.13
N ILE A 55 -8.37 -4.83 -1.18
CA ILE A 55 -7.70 -5.66 -0.18
C ILE A 55 -7.54 -4.85 1.12
N GLU A 56 -8.32 -5.21 2.15
CA GLU A 56 -8.40 -4.42 3.40
C GLU A 56 -7.16 -4.58 4.30
N TYR A 57 -6.57 -5.78 4.36
CA TYR A 57 -5.48 -6.12 5.28
C TYR A 57 -4.23 -6.68 4.58
N GLY A 58 -3.96 -6.20 3.37
CA GLY A 58 -2.64 -6.32 2.74
C GLY A 58 -1.60 -5.42 3.44
N PHE A 59 -0.47 -5.17 2.77
CA PHE A 59 0.60 -4.34 3.31
C PHE A 59 0.10 -2.93 3.67
N TRP A 60 -0.57 -2.23 2.75
CA TRP A 60 -0.98 -0.84 2.97
C TRP A 60 -2.14 -0.71 3.93
N GLY A 61 -3.06 -1.67 3.89
CA GLY A 61 -4.12 -1.83 4.88
C GLY A 61 -3.56 -2.00 6.30
N CYS A 62 -2.57 -2.89 6.46
CA CYS A 62 -1.87 -3.08 7.73
C CYS A 62 -1.09 -1.83 8.17
N VAL A 63 -0.38 -1.16 7.26
CA VAL A 63 0.29 0.12 7.53
C VAL A 63 -0.74 1.13 8.05
N ALA A 64 -1.87 1.31 7.37
CA ALA A 64 -2.98 2.19 7.77
C ALA A 64 -3.52 1.83 9.17
N ALA A 65 -3.65 0.54 9.46
CA ALA A 65 -4.20 0.00 10.69
C ALA A 65 -3.27 0.08 11.92
N GLY A 66 -1.99 0.41 11.74
CA GLY A 66 -1.06 0.50 12.87
C GLY A 66 0.18 -0.38 12.79
N ALA A 67 0.33 -1.22 11.76
CA ALA A 67 1.39 -2.21 11.70
C ALA A 67 2.78 -1.57 11.77
N THR A 68 3.69 -2.27 12.44
CA THR A 68 5.11 -1.88 12.53
C THR A 68 5.96 -3.04 12.02
N PHE A 69 6.02 -3.17 10.69
CA PHE A 69 6.90 -4.13 10.02
C PHE A 69 8.38 -3.79 10.29
N ALA A 70 9.25 -4.80 10.24
CA ALA A 70 10.67 -4.59 10.47
C ALA A 70 11.32 -3.66 9.42
N SER A 71 10.79 -3.64 8.20
CA SER A 71 11.26 -2.84 7.07
C SER A 71 10.96 -1.34 7.19
N LEU A 72 10.01 -0.92 8.03
CA LEU A 72 9.51 0.47 8.07
C LEU A 72 10.41 1.45 8.85
N GLY A 73 11.67 1.11 9.12
CA GLY A 73 12.63 2.00 9.79
C GLY A 73 12.21 2.56 11.16
N ARG A 74 11.12 2.04 11.75
CA ARG A 74 10.52 2.49 13.01
C ARG A 74 10.60 1.41 14.07
N LYS A 75 10.62 1.83 15.33
CA LYS A 75 10.56 0.91 16.48
C LYS A 75 9.28 0.08 16.42
N ARG A 76 9.43 -1.24 16.42
CA ARG A 76 8.31 -2.18 16.48
C ARG A 76 7.59 -2.02 17.82
N THR A 77 6.27 -1.84 17.80
CA THR A 77 5.45 -1.72 19.01
C THR A 77 4.64 -3.00 19.24
N PRO A 78 4.27 -3.35 20.49
CA PRO A 78 3.37 -4.47 20.75
C PRO A 78 2.05 -4.36 19.98
N GLN A 79 1.46 -3.15 19.92
CA GLN A 79 0.23 -2.90 19.18
C GLN A 79 0.41 -3.10 17.68
N GLY A 80 1.51 -2.60 17.10
CA GLY A 80 1.80 -2.76 15.68
C GLY A 80 2.11 -4.20 15.29
N LYS A 81 2.75 -4.98 16.18
CA LYS A 81 2.92 -6.43 16.01
C LYS A 81 1.58 -7.16 16.07
N ALA A 82 0.70 -6.79 16.99
CA ALA A 82 -0.61 -7.41 17.11
C ALA A 82 -1.47 -7.24 15.85
N VAL A 83 -1.36 -6.10 15.15
CA VAL A 83 -2.00 -5.91 13.83
C VAL A 83 -1.50 -6.96 12.84
N ILE A 84 -0.18 -7.12 12.70
CA ILE A 84 0.43 -8.10 11.78
C ILE A 84 -0.01 -9.52 12.14
N THR A 85 0.06 -9.89 13.42
CA THR A 85 -0.36 -11.23 13.87
C THR A 85 -1.84 -11.50 13.62
N SER A 86 -2.71 -10.49 13.73
CA SER A 86 -4.16 -10.68 13.52
C SER A 86 -4.54 -10.85 12.05
N HIS A 87 -3.64 -10.51 11.14
CA HIS A 87 -3.88 -10.43 9.70
C HIS A 87 -2.78 -11.15 8.90
N LEU A 88 -2.12 -12.14 9.51
CA LEU A 88 -1.01 -12.84 8.86
C LEU A 88 -1.48 -13.57 7.60
N ASP A 89 -2.59 -14.30 7.69
CA ASP A 89 -3.17 -15.02 6.56
C ASP A 89 -3.65 -14.04 5.46
N ASP A 90 -4.20 -12.88 5.86
CA ASP A 90 -4.61 -11.83 4.93
C ASP A 90 -3.40 -11.24 4.18
N LEU A 91 -2.28 -11.04 4.88
CA LEU A 91 -1.03 -10.53 4.31
C LEU A 91 -0.44 -11.52 3.30
N ASP A 92 -0.38 -12.81 3.65
CA ASP A 92 0.15 -13.85 2.77
C ASP A 92 -0.73 -13.99 1.51
N ALA A 93 -2.05 -13.96 1.66
CA ALA A 93 -2.99 -13.99 0.55
C ALA A 93 -2.89 -12.73 -0.34
N ALA A 94 -2.74 -11.56 0.27
CA ALA A 94 -2.56 -10.30 -0.44
C ALA A 94 -1.25 -10.30 -1.23
N GLU A 95 -0.14 -10.72 -0.62
CA GLU A 95 1.16 -10.80 -1.28
C GLU A 95 1.13 -11.76 -2.48
N ALA A 96 0.53 -12.94 -2.31
CA ALA A 96 0.37 -13.90 -3.40
C ALA A 96 -0.44 -13.28 -4.56
N ARG A 97 -1.55 -12.61 -4.26
CA ARG A 97 -2.41 -12.00 -5.27
C ARG A 97 -1.74 -10.82 -5.98
N VAL A 98 -1.02 -9.98 -5.24
CA VAL A 98 -0.24 -8.85 -5.77
C VAL A 98 0.83 -9.36 -6.73
N ASN A 99 1.58 -10.39 -6.32
CA ASN A 99 2.63 -10.99 -7.15
C ASN A 99 2.05 -11.58 -8.43
N GLU A 100 0.96 -12.36 -8.34
CA GLU A 100 0.27 -12.92 -9.51
C GLU A 100 -0.09 -11.83 -10.53
N VAL A 101 -0.84 -10.81 -10.09
CA VAL A 101 -1.28 -9.73 -10.98
C VAL A 101 -0.11 -8.95 -11.56
N TYR A 102 0.88 -8.59 -10.73
CA TYR A 102 2.02 -7.81 -11.20
C TYR A 102 2.87 -8.58 -12.22
N PHE A 103 3.13 -9.88 -12.00
CA PHE A 103 3.92 -10.68 -12.92
C PHE A 103 3.18 -11.00 -14.22
N ASP A 104 1.85 -11.14 -14.19
CA ASP A 104 1.04 -11.25 -15.39
C ASP A 104 1.11 -9.97 -16.23
N TRP A 105 0.83 -8.82 -15.61
CA TRP A 105 0.91 -7.52 -16.28
C TRP A 105 2.32 -7.25 -16.82
N ARG A 106 3.36 -7.54 -16.03
CA ARG A 106 4.75 -7.33 -16.44
C ARG A 106 5.15 -8.20 -17.63
N ALA A 107 4.58 -9.39 -17.74
CA ALA A 107 4.78 -10.29 -18.87
C ALA A 107 3.89 -9.96 -20.08
N GLY A 108 3.06 -8.92 -20.01
CA GLY A 108 2.10 -8.55 -21.07
C GLY A 108 0.92 -9.51 -21.18
N ARG A 109 0.65 -10.33 -20.15
CA ARG A 109 -0.57 -11.12 -20.06
C ARG A 109 -1.71 -10.21 -19.58
N PRO A 110 -2.93 -10.35 -20.15
CA PRO A 110 -4.06 -9.53 -19.71
C PRO A 110 -4.37 -9.72 -18.23
N THR A 111 -4.59 -8.62 -17.53
CA THR A 111 -5.03 -8.62 -16.13
C THR A 111 -6.28 -7.76 -15.97
N PRO A 112 -7.09 -7.96 -14.91
CA PRO A 112 -8.18 -7.05 -14.61
C PRO A 112 -7.72 -5.62 -14.25
N LEU A 113 -6.41 -5.39 -14.03
CA LEU A 113 -5.85 -4.13 -13.54
C LEU A 113 -4.87 -3.46 -14.53
N ASP A 114 -4.92 -3.84 -15.81
CA ASP A 114 -4.02 -3.28 -16.83
C ASP A 114 -4.11 -1.75 -16.89
N SER A 115 -5.32 -1.21 -16.84
CA SER A 115 -5.55 0.24 -16.92
C SER A 115 -4.98 1.00 -15.71
N GLU A 116 -5.15 0.45 -14.51
CA GLU A 116 -4.67 1.02 -13.26
C GLU A 116 -3.14 1.00 -13.20
N LEU A 117 -2.52 -0.12 -13.57
CA LEU A 117 -1.08 -0.29 -13.58
C LEU A 117 -0.40 0.55 -14.66
N ASP A 118 -0.96 0.60 -15.87
CA ASP A 118 -0.45 1.43 -16.97
C ASP A 118 -0.55 2.92 -16.62
N SER A 119 -1.69 3.35 -16.07
CA SER A 119 -1.88 4.73 -15.64
C SER A 119 -0.90 5.11 -14.53
N MET A 120 -0.65 4.22 -13.57
CA MET A 120 0.34 4.49 -12.52
C MET A 120 1.77 4.49 -13.08
N LEU A 121 2.10 3.61 -14.02
CA LEU A 121 3.41 3.57 -14.65
C LEU A 121 3.68 4.88 -15.40
N LEU A 122 2.70 5.40 -16.13
CA LEU A 122 2.80 6.70 -16.80
C LEU A 122 3.03 7.83 -15.80
N ARG A 123 2.27 7.86 -14.70
CA ARG A 123 2.45 8.85 -13.63
C ARG A 123 3.84 8.75 -13.01
N TRP A 124 4.32 7.54 -12.70
CA TRP A 124 5.64 7.33 -12.11
C TRP A 124 6.79 7.74 -13.05
N ARG A 125 6.66 7.46 -14.35
CA ARG A 125 7.66 7.86 -15.35
C ARG A 125 7.73 9.37 -15.55
N ALA A 126 6.64 10.09 -15.28
CA ALA A 126 6.60 11.54 -15.36
C ALA A 126 7.22 12.25 -14.14
N VAL A 127 7.51 11.53 -13.05
CA VAL A 127 8.17 12.09 -11.86
C VAL A 127 9.66 12.32 -12.17
N ALA A 128 10.14 13.55 -12.03
CA ALA A 128 11.57 13.82 -12.14
C ALA A 128 12.34 13.31 -10.91
N ASP A 129 13.66 13.23 -11.01
CA ASP A 129 14.49 12.90 -9.86
C ASP A 129 14.28 13.93 -8.73
N ASP A 130 14.23 13.44 -7.49
CA ASP A 130 13.92 14.18 -6.26
C ASP A 130 12.52 14.79 -6.16
N GLU A 131 11.66 14.58 -7.17
CA GLU A 131 10.24 14.92 -7.10
C GLU A 131 9.39 13.80 -6.51
N ALA A 132 8.14 14.16 -6.19
CA ALA A 132 7.23 13.31 -5.46
C ALA A 132 5.96 12.97 -6.24
N LEU A 133 5.57 11.70 -6.17
CA LEU A 133 4.25 11.20 -6.53
C LEU A 133 3.44 11.00 -5.25
N VAL A 134 2.30 11.69 -5.16
CA VAL A 134 1.39 11.57 -4.02
C VAL A 134 0.17 10.72 -4.40
N VAL A 135 -0.15 9.75 -3.54
CA VAL A 135 -1.33 8.88 -3.65
C VAL A 135 -2.06 8.80 -2.31
N ASN A 136 -3.36 8.51 -2.35
CA ASN A 136 -4.22 8.51 -1.17
C ASN A 136 -4.78 7.12 -0.92
N TRP A 137 -4.51 6.56 0.25
CA TRP A 137 -5.08 5.29 0.71
C TRP A 137 -6.31 5.55 1.57
N ARG A 138 -7.42 4.89 1.24
CA ARG A 138 -8.65 4.99 2.02
C ARG A 138 -8.52 4.20 3.32
N VAL A 139 -8.65 4.86 4.46
CA VAL A 139 -8.65 4.20 5.76
C VAL A 139 -10.09 3.83 6.13
N ALA A 140 -10.40 2.54 6.13
CA ALA A 140 -11.69 2.04 6.58
C ALA A 140 -11.96 2.46 8.03
N ASP A 141 -13.15 3.01 8.29
CA ASP A 141 -13.53 3.43 9.63
C ASP A 141 -13.84 2.20 10.49
N ARG A 142 -12.94 1.87 11.43
CA ARG A 142 -13.06 0.71 12.36
C ARG A 142 -14.42 0.63 13.08
N ALA A 143 -15.13 1.74 13.23
CA ALA A 143 -16.43 1.82 13.91
C ALA A 143 -17.62 1.31 13.07
N ALA A 144 -17.61 1.50 11.75
CA ALA A 144 -18.70 1.05 10.88
C ALA A 144 -18.77 -0.49 10.79
N HIS A 145 -17.64 -1.16 11.03
CA HIS A 145 -17.49 -2.59 10.79
C HIS A 145 -17.97 -3.49 11.96
N ARG A 146 -17.98 -2.99 13.21
CA ARG A 146 -18.62 -3.72 14.34
C ARG A 146 -20.14 -3.88 14.15
N HIS A 147 -20.77 -2.97 13.43
CA HIS A 147 -22.22 -2.99 13.22
C HIS A 147 -22.66 -3.95 12.12
N ARG A 148 -21.81 -4.23 11.13
CA ARG A 148 -22.12 -5.13 10.01
C ARG A 148 -21.99 -6.61 10.39
N ARG A 149 -20.99 -6.98 11.21
CA ARG A 149 -20.82 -8.36 11.71
C ARG A 149 -21.90 -8.81 12.72
N ARG A 150 -22.66 -7.89 13.30
CA ARG A 150 -23.76 -8.19 14.25
C ARG A 150 -25.13 -8.39 13.58
N ARG A 151 -25.27 -8.16 12.27
CA ARG A 151 -26.54 -8.29 11.55
C ARG A 151 -26.64 -9.53 10.66
N SER A 152 -25.68 -10.46 10.77
CA SER A 152 -25.62 -11.70 10.00
C SER A 152 -25.74 -12.96 10.89
N THR A 153 -26.46 -12.86 11.99
CA THR A 153 -26.88 -14.00 12.83
C THR A 153 -28.38 -13.97 13.00
#